data_AF-A0A349Z3G5-F1
#
_entry.id   AF-A0A349Z3G5-F1
#
_cell.length_a   1.000
_cell.length_b   1.000
_cell.length_c   1.000
_cell.angle_alpha   90.00
_cell.angle_beta   90.00
_cell.angle_gamma   90.00
#
_symmetry.space_group_name_H-M   'P 1'
#
loop_
_entity.id
_entity.type
_entity.pdbx_description
1 polymer ?
#
loop_
_entity_poly.entity_id
_entity_poly.type
_entity_poly.pdbx_seq_one_letter_code
_entity_poly.pdbx_strand_id
1 'polypeptide(L)' 'TPEFQDEFGYAKDEPGQADLTIASNAVGQAFECLAYTIEMPFKDNNNLPDPLFGWSVQRCQQFGEDILVAAYNVVGSLRT' A
#
# COMPACT_ATOMS: atom_id res chain seq x y z
N THR A 1 9.13 7.06 1.19
CA THR A 1 10.02 6.15 1.95
C THR A 1 10.75 5.23 0.99
N PRO A 2 12.03 4.88 1.23
CA PRO A 2 12.73 3.89 0.41
C PRO A 2 12.13 2.47 0.52
N GLU A 3 11.24 2.25 1.50
CA GLU A 3 10.55 0.97 1.69
C GLU A 3 9.37 0.74 0.74
N PHE A 4 8.96 1.76 -0.02
CA PHE A 4 7.88 1.66 -1.01
C PHE A 4 8.42 1.68 -2.44
N GLN A 5 7.76 0.94 -3.32
CA GLN A 5 8.02 0.91 -4.76
C GLN A 5 6.72 0.57 -5.51
N ASP A 6 6.64 0.91 -6.80
CA ASP A 6 5.48 0.69 -7.66
C ASP A 6 5.80 -0.08 -8.97
N GLU A 7 7.01 -0.64 -9.08
CA GLU A 7 7.47 -1.41 -10.23
C GLU A 7 6.97 -2.88 -10.18
N PHE A 8 7.05 -3.50 -9.01
CA PHE A 8 6.68 -4.89 -8.76
C PHE A 8 5.41 -4.97 -7.91
N GLY A 9 4.42 -5.71 -8.37
CA GLY A 9 3.17 -5.92 -7.64
C GLY A 9 2.23 -6.85 -8.39
N TYR A 10 0.99 -6.93 -7.92
CA TYR A 10 -0.07 -7.61 -8.67
C TYR A 10 -0.38 -6.88 -9.97
N ALA A 11 -0.78 -7.64 -11.00
CA ALA A 11 -1.28 -7.04 -12.23
C ALA A 11 -2.48 -6.14 -11.92
N LYS A 12 -2.61 -5.03 -12.66
CA LYS A 12 -3.74 -4.13 -12.52
C LYS A 12 -4.98 -4.78 -13.14
N ASP A 13 -6.11 -4.69 -12.45
CA ASP A 13 -7.39 -5.10 -13.02
C ASP A 13 -7.76 -4.19 -14.20
N GLU A 14 -8.40 -4.77 -15.22
CA GLU A 14 -8.96 -4.00 -16.31
C GLU A 14 -10.17 -3.16 -15.84
N PRO A 15 -10.48 -2.04 -16.50
CA PRO A 15 -11.61 -1.19 -16.13
C PRO A 15 -12.93 -1.97 -16.00
N GLY A 16 -13.55 -1.89 -14.81
CA GLY A 16 -14.83 -2.54 -14.51
C GLY A 16 -14.76 -4.06 -14.31
N GLN A 17 -13.57 -4.66 -14.19
CA GLN A 17 -13.38 -6.10 -13.96
C GLN A 17 -12.86 -6.46 -12.55
N ALA A 18 -12.78 -5.48 -11.64
CA ALA A 18 -12.34 -5.70 -10.27
C ALA A 18 -13.31 -6.61 -9.49
N ASP A 19 -12.77 -7.54 -8.70
CA ASP A 19 -13.57 -8.38 -7.80
C ASP A 19 -14.02 -7.56 -6.58
N LEU A 20 -15.33 -7.32 -6.48
CA LEU A 20 -15.96 -6.55 -5.38
C LEU A 20 -16.15 -7.36 -4.09
N THR A 21 -15.69 -8.60 -4.04
CA THR A 21 -15.54 -9.33 -2.78
C THR A 21 -14.24 -8.96 -2.04
N ILE A 22 -13.29 -8.33 -2.74
CA ILE A 22 -12.05 -7.80 -2.15
C ILE A 22 -12.32 -6.46 -1.47
N ALA A 23 -11.84 -6.31 -0.23
CA ALA A 23 -12.18 -5.18 0.64
C ALA A 23 -11.85 -3.80 0.03
N SER A 24 -10.66 -3.62 -0.55
CA SER A 24 -10.25 -2.34 -1.15
C SER A 24 -11.18 -1.93 -2.30
N ASN A 25 -11.55 -2.89 -3.15
CA ASN A 25 -12.41 -2.67 -4.31
C ASN A 25 -13.84 -2.37 -3.86
N ALA A 26 -14.37 -3.18 -2.92
CA ALA A 26 -15.69 -3.00 -2.35
C ALA A 26 -15.87 -1.63 -1.69
N VAL A 27 -14.91 -1.24 -0.84
CA VAL A 27 -14.93 0.05 -0.14
C VAL A 27 -14.75 1.22 -1.12
N GLY A 28 -13.77 1.13 -2.02
CA GLY A 28 -13.50 2.18 -3.01
C GLY A 28 -14.72 2.47 -3.89
N GLN A 29 -15.41 1.42 -4.35
CA GLN A 29 -16.63 1.58 -5.14
C GLN A 29 -17.82 2.06 -4.32
N ALA A 30 -18.06 1.48 -3.13
CA ALA A 30 -19.25 1.80 -2.33
C ALA A 30 -19.24 3.24 -1.76
N PHE A 31 -18.05 3.78 -1.50
CA PHE A 31 -17.89 5.10 -0.85
C PHE A 31 -17.22 6.14 -1.74
N GLU A 32 -16.96 5.80 -3.01
CA GLU A 32 -16.28 6.65 -3.99
C GLU A 32 -15.03 7.32 -3.39
N CYS A 33 -14.17 6.51 -2.76
CA CYS A 33 -13.03 7.00 -2.00
C CYS A 33 -11.71 6.35 -2.41
N LEU A 34 -10.60 7.00 -2.07
CA LEU A 34 -9.28 6.41 -2.19
C LEU A 34 -9.19 5.15 -1.32
N ALA A 35 -8.89 4.00 -1.91
CA ALA A 35 -8.79 2.72 -1.21
C ALA A 35 -7.67 1.87 -1.83
N TYR A 36 -6.78 1.34 -0.98
CA TYR A 36 -5.65 0.50 -1.39
C TYR A 36 -5.50 -0.68 -0.43
N THR A 37 -4.98 -1.79 -0.97
CA THR A 37 -4.36 -2.84 -0.18
C THR A 37 -2.87 -2.55 -0.08
N ILE A 38 -2.32 -2.52 1.14
CA ILE A 38 -0.90 -2.31 1.38
C ILE A 38 -0.29 -3.66 1.70
N GLU A 39 0.66 -4.09 0.89
CA GLU A 39 1.35 -5.37 1.02
C GLU A 39 2.77 -5.18 1.51
N MET A 40 3.22 -6.08 2.39
CA MET A 40 4.58 -6.10 2.92
C MET A 40 5.19 -7.50 2.69
N PRO A 41 6.47 -7.59 2.35
CA PRO A 41 7.08 -8.88 2.04
C PRO A 41 7.27 -9.72 3.31
N PHE A 42 6.94 -11.01 3.26
CA PHE A 42 7.38 -11.99 4.28
C PHE A 42 8.90 -12.22 4.25
N LYS A 43 9.54 -11.96 3.11
CA LYS A 43 10.99 -12.10 2.92
C LYS A 43 11.69 -10.80 3.31
N ASP A 44 11.91 -9.94 2.32
CA ASP A 44 12.62 -8.68 2.47
C ASP A 44 12.24 -7.73 1.32
N ASN A 45 12.55 -6.45 1.48
CA ASN A 45 12.56 -5.48 0.40
C ASN A 45 13.89 -5.58 -0.36
N ASN A 46 13.85 -6.09 -1.61
CA ASN A 46 15.05 -6.25 -2.43
C ASN A 46 15.76 -4.93 -2.77
N ASN A 47 15.06 -3.79 -2.72
CA ASN A 47 15.66 -2.48 -2.98
C ASN A 47 16.45 -1.95 -1.76
N LEU A 48 16.18 -2.51 -0.58
CA LEU A 48 16.85 -2.17 0.67
C LEU A 48 16.97 -3.43 1.56
N PRO A 49 17.85 -4.38 1.18
CA PRO A 49 17.92 -5.66 1.87
C PRO A 49 18.60 -5.54 3.24
N ASP A 50 18.07 -6.26 4.22
CA ASP A 50 18.66 -6.51 5.53
C ASP A 50 18.99 -8.00 5.66
N PRO A 51 20.26 -8.42 5.51
CA PRO A 51 20.61 -9.84 5.53
C PRO A 51 20.47 -10.50 6.92
N LEU A 52 20.32 -9.73 7.99
CA LEU A 52 20.19 -10.26 9.35
C LEU A 52 18.72 -10.51 9.73
N PHE A 53 17.83 -9.59 9.34
CA PHE A 53 16.45 -9.61 9.80
C PHE A 53 15.41 -9.61 8.68
N GLY A 54 15.80 -9.34 7.43
CA GLY A 54 14.89 -9.18 6.31
C GLY A 54 13.87 -8.06 6.55
N TRP A 55 12.62 -8.28 6.11
CA TRP A 55 11.51 -7.48 6.55
C TRP A 55 11.17 -7.81 8.01
N SER A 56 11.04 -6.79 8.85
CA SER A 56 11.01 -6.95 10.31
C SER A 56 9.91 -6.10 10.95
N VAL A 57 9.61 -6.37 12.23
CA VAL A 57 8.61 -5.62 13.00
C VAL A 57 8.94 -4.13 13.03
N GLN A 58 10.22 -3.77 13.19
CA GLN A 58 10.68 -2.39 13.22
C GLN A 58 10.46 -1.70 11.87
N ARG A 59 10.68 -2.41 10.76
CA ARG A 59 10.43 -1.88 9.41
C ARG A 59 8.94 -1.77 9.10
N CYS A 60 8.12 -2.71 9.57
CA CYS A 60 6.66 -2.57 9.54
C CYS A 60 6.19 -1.31 10.27
N GLN A 61 6.71 -1.05 11.47
CA GLN A 61 6.36 0.11 12.28
C GLN A 61 6.76 1.41 11.59
N GLN A 62 8.01 1.50 11.12
CA GLN A 62 8.48 2.68 10.40
C GLN A 62 7.68 2.94 9.12
N PHE A 63 7.34 1.88 8.37
CA PHE A 63 6.53 2.01 7.17
C PHE A 63 5.10 2.49 7.50
N GLY A 64 4.54 2.06 8.62
CA GLY A 64 3.29 2.60 9.15
C GLY A 64 3.33 4.10 9.44
N GLU A 65 4.43 4.59 10.04
CA GLU A 65 4.65 6.03 10.25
C GLU A 65 4.74 6.78 8.92
N ASP A 66 5.45 6.23 7.94
CA ASP A 66 5.60 6.82 6.60
C ASP A 66 4.26 6.93 5.86
N ILE A 67 3.35 5.96 6.04
CA ILE A 67 2.01 5.99 5.47
C ILE A 67 1.20 7.17 6.03
N LEU A 68 1.36 7.53 7.31
CA LEU A 68 0.69 8.71 7.88
C LEU A 68 1.14 10.00 7.19
N VAL A 69 2.42 10.12 6.87
CA VAL A 69 2.95 11.26 6.10
C VAL A 69 2.35 11.30 4.69
N ALA A 70 2.27 10.15 4.01
CA ALA A 70 1.65 10.06 2.70
C ALA A 70 0.16 10.44 2.73
N ALA A 71 -0.60 9.94 3.70
CA ALA A 71 -2.01 10.28 3.90
C ALA A 71 -2.20 11.78 4.19
N TYR A 72 -1.36 12.37 5.04
CA TYR A 72 -1.38 13.80 5.34
C TYR A 72 -1.18 14.65 4.07
N ASN A 73 -0.26 14.25 3.19
CA ASN A 73 0.03 15.01 1.97
C ASN A 73 -1.15 15.07 0.99
N VAL A 74 -2.07 14.09 1.04
CA VAL A 74 -3.23 14.05 0.13
C VAL A 74 -4.54 14.42 0.80
N VAL A 75 -4.59 14.52 2.13
CA VAL A 75 -5.86 14.68 2.88
C VAL A 75 -6.71 15.86 2.40
N GLY A 76 -6.07 16.96 2.01
CA GLY A 76 -6.75 18.16 1.48
C GLY A 76 -7.40 17.97 0.10
N SER A 77 -7.09 16.87 -0.59
CA SER A 77 -7.64 16.52 -1.91
C SER A 77 -8.61 15.32 -1.87
N LEU A 78 -8.82 14.68 -0.71
CA LEU A 78 -9.60 13.44 -0.61
C LEU A 78 -11.12 13.66 -0.58
N ARG A 79 -11.58 14.89 -0.37
CA ARG A 79 -13.00 15.25 -0.32
C ARG A 79 -13.19 16.56 -1.07
N THR A 80 -14.15 16.57 -1.99
CA THR A 80 -14.73 17.77 -2.61
C THR A 80 -16.08 18.06 -2.00
#